data_AF-A3MS32-F1
#
_entry.id   AF-A3MS32-F1
#
_cell.length_a   1.000
_cell.length_b   1.000
_cell.length_c   1.000
_cell.angle_alpha   90.00
_cell.angle_beta   90.00
_cell.angle_gamma   90.00
#
_symmetry.space_group_name_H-M   'P 1'
#
loop_
_entity.id
_entity.type
_entity.pdbx_description
1 polymer ?
#
loop_
_entity_poly.entity_id
_entity_poly.type
_entity_poly.pdbx_seq_one_letter_code
_entity_poly.pdbx_strand_id
1 'polypeptide(L)'
;MAEELSLYIRKGGLVIKKEIIKSGGKVAGEYLYVRHGLFEAEAEYDVEDGVLYYLQICWFKRCFIWYDGEPDAAPPMQLLKKTIAVFKELSGFSNVAAVVVKTIASYIRRSSRLRSSDPAHLGSCGAGFKKI
;
A
#
# COMPACT_ATOMS: atom_id res chain seq x y z
N MET A 1 23.48 20.78 -7.64
CA MET A 1 23.05 19.62 -8.46
C MET A 1 23.13 18.40 -7.56
N ALA A 2 21.99 17.79 -7.22
CA ALA A 2 21.96 16.65 -6.32
C ALA A 2 22.31 15.38 -7.12
N GLU A 3 23.39 14.70 -6.76
CA GLU A 3 23.70 13.37 -7.28
C GLU A 3 22.61 12.40 -6.81
N GLU A 4 21.72 12.08 -7.74
CA GLU A 4 20.61 11.14 -7.60
C GLU A 4 21.19 9.72 -7.69
N LEU A 5 21.21 9.01 -6.55
CA LEU A 5 21.60 7.60 -6.52
C LEU A 5 20.42 6.78 -7.04
N SER A 6 20.41 6.53 -8.34
CA SER A 6 19.41 5.73 -9.04
C SER A 6 19.90 4.28 -9.21
N LEU A 7 19.27 3.32 -8.53
CA LEU A 7 19.51 1.88 -8.74
C LEU A 7 18.49 1.33 -9.73
N TYR A 8 18.97 0.61 -10.74
CA TYR A 8 18.13 0.03 -11.79
C TYR A 8 18.42 -1.44 -12.02
N ILE A 9 17.41 -2.30 -11.82
CA ILE A 9 17.50 -3.74 -12.05
C ILE A 9 16.54 -4.14 -13.15
N ARG A 10 17.06 -4.82 -14.19
CA ARG A 10 16.29 -5.48 -15.26
C ARG A 10 16.65 -6.97 -15.30
N LYS A 11 15.72 -7.86 -14.94
CA LYS A 11 15.93 -9.31 -15.06
C LYS A 11 14.62 -10.05 -15.30
N GLY A 12 14.54 -10.87 -16.35
CA GLY A 12 13.38 -11.74 -16.58
C GLY A 12 12.02 -11.02 -16.67
N GLY A 13 12.00 -9.77 -17.15
CA GLY A 13 10.79 -8.94 -17.19
C GLY A 13 10.45 -8.20 -15.89
N LEU A 14 11.24 -8.38 -14.83
CA LEU A 14 11.23 -7.54 -13.63
C LEU A 14 12.05 -6.27 -13.88
N VAL A 15 11.46 -5.13 -13.56
CA VAL A 15 12.09 -3.82 -13.49
C VAL A 15 11.94 -3.31 -12.07
N ILE A 16 13.05 -2.90 -11.46
CA ILE A 16 13.06 -2.15 -10.19
C ILE A 16 13.89 -0.90 -10.40
N LYS A 17 13.32 0.26 -10.09
CA LYS A 17 14.01 1.55 -10.07
C LYS A 17 13.87 2.12 -8.65
N LYS A 18 14.99 2.43 -8.00
CA LYS A 18 15.02 3.08 -6.69
C LYS A 18 15.80 4.38 -6.79
N GLU A 19 15.27 5.45 -6.21
CA GLU A 19 15.91 6.76 -6.16
C GLU A 19 15.90 7.30 -4.73
N ILE A 20 17.00 7.95 -4.33
CA ILE A 20 17.12 8.64 -3.05
C ILE A 20 16.96 10.13 -3.30
N ILE A 21 15.90 10.72 -2.77
CA ILE A 21 15.60 12.14 -2.90
C ILE A 21 16.41 12.88 -1.83
N LYS A 22 17.20 13.88 -2.25
CA LYS A 22 18.03 14.68 -1.34
C LYS A 22 17.65 16.15 -1.37
N SER A 23 17.52 16.76 -0.20
CA SER A 23 17.32 18.20 -0.03
C SER A 23 18.41 18.75 0.90
N GLY A 24 19.10 19.81 0.49
CA GLY A 24 20.18 20.42 1.28
C GLY A 24 21.32 19.45 1.67
N GLY A 25 21.58 18.41 0.88
CA GLY A 25 22.59 17.38 1.17
C GLY A 25 22.13 16.28 2.15
N LYS A 26 20.91 16.36 2.68
CA LYS A 26 20.28 15.32 3.52
C LYS A 26 19.32 14.47 2.69
N VAL A 27 19.10 13.23 3.11
CA VAL A 27 18.07 12.38 2.52
C VAL A 27 16.71 12.89 2.98
N ALA A 28 15.91 13.36 2.02
CA ALA A 28 14.56 13.88 2.24
C ALA A 28 13.49 12.83 1.92
N GLY A 29 13.78 11.89 1.01
CA GLY A 29 12.81 10.89 0.60
C GLY A 29 13.41 9.68 -0.10
N GLU A 30 12.57 8.68 -0.33
CA GLU A 30 12.89 7.51 -1.12
C GLU A 30 11.76 7.23 -2.10
N TYR A 31 12.13 7.05 -3.37
CA TYR A 31 11.23 6.65 -4.44
C TYR A 31 11.54 5.23 -4.87
N LEU A 32 10.50 4.43 -5.15
CA LEU A 32 10.61 3.08 -5.66
C LEU A 32 9.54 2.81 -6.71
N TYR A 33 10.00 2.36 -7.88
CA TYR A 33 9.17 1.84 -8.95
C TYR A 33 9.48 0.38 -9.22
N VAL A 34 8.44 -0.41 -9.42
CA VAL A 34 8.52 -1.85 -9.67
C VAL A 34 7.55 -2.21 -10.77
N ARG A 35 8.02 -2.98 -11.76
CA ARG A 35 7.16 -3.55 -12.79
C ARG A 35 7.52 -4.99 -13.06
N HIS A 36 6.51 -5.85 -13.13
CA HIS A 36 6.68 -7.25 -13.52
C HIS A 36 5.43 -7.75 -14.26
N GLY A 37 5.59 -7.99 -15.57
CA GLY A 37 4.47 -8.36 -16.45
C GLY A 37 3.40 -7.26 -16.48
N LEU A 38 2.19 -7.58 -16.01
CA LEU A 38 1.03 -6.69 -15.97
C LEU A 38 0.87 -5.95 -14.62
N PHE A 39 1.75 -6.25 -13.66
CA PHE A 39 1.81 -5.56 -12.38
C PHE A 39 2.81 -4.42 -12.48
N GLU A 40 2.39 -3.26 -12.01
CA GLU A 40 3.23 -2.09 -11.87
C GLU A 40 2.89 -1.39 -10.56
N ALA A 41 3.89 -0.89 -9.86
CA ALA A 41 3.70 -0.12 -8.65
C ALA A 41 4.78 0.95 -8.51
N GLU A 42 4.38 2.09 -8.00
CA GLU A 42 5.21 3.27 -7.80
C GLU A 42 4.91 3.82 -6.41
N ALA A 43 5.95 4.15 -5.66
CA ALA A 43 5.79 4.62 -4.30
C ALA A 43 6.83 5.68 -3.96
N GLU A 44 6.40 6.71 -3.26
CA GLU A 44 7.25 7.78 -2.74
C GLU A 44 7.02 7.91 -1.24
N TYR A 45 8.12 7.94 -0.51
CA TYR A 45 8.16 8.06 0.94
C TYR A 45 8.93 9.31 1.32
N ASP A 46 8.31 10.13 2.15
CA ASP A 46 8.96 11.27 2.79
C ASP A 46 9.63 10.80 4.09
N VAL A 47 10.94 11.03 4.21
CA VAL A 47 11.72 10.63 5.38
C VAL A 47 11.54 11.60 6.54
N GLU A 48 11.31 12.89 6.27
CA GLU A 48 11.14 13.93 7.29
C GLU A 48 9.80 13.75 8.01
N ASP A 49 8.73 13.55 7.26
CA ASP A 49 7.38 13.35 7.79
C ASP A 49 7.09 11.90 8.19
N GLY A 50 7.91 10.96 7.72
CA GLY A 50 7.73 9.53 8.00
C GLY A 50 6.48 8.94 7.35
N VAL A 51 5.99 9.55 6.27
CA VAL A 51 4.73 9.21 5.61
C VAL A 51 4.93 8.70 4.19
N LEU A 52 4.02 7.82 3.78
CA LEU A 52 3.89 7.43 2.38
C LEU A 52 3.15 8.55 1.65
N TYR A 53 3.89 9.39 0.95
CA TYR A 53 3.36 10.54 0.23
C TYR A 53 2.48 10.09 -0.95
N TYR A 54 2.96 9.10 -1.69
CA TYR A 54 2.28 8.59 -2.87
C TYR A 54 2.48 7.08 -3.00
N LEU A 55 1.42 6.37 -3.39
CA LEU A 55 1.53 4.99 -3.84
C LEU A 55 0.53 4.74 -4.97
N GLN A 56 1.00 4.30 -6.12
CA GLN A 56 0.19 3.82 -7.21
C GLN A 56 0.42 2.33 -7.40
N ILE A 57 -0.67 1.58 -7.59
CA ILE A 57 -0.62 0.16 -7.90
C ILE A 57 -1.51 -0.10 -9.11
N CYS A 58 -0.91 -0.59 -10.19
CA CYS A 58 -1.60 -0.91 -11.43
C CYS A 58 -1.63 -2.43 -11.70
N TRP A 59 -2.77 -2.89 -12.24
CA TRP A 59 -2.97 -4.23 -12.76
C TRP A 59 -3.87 -4.22 -13.99
N PHE A 60 -3.41 -4.82 -15.09
CA PHE A 60 -4.24 -5.01 -16.31
C PHE A 60 -4.94 -3.70 -16.75
N LYS A 61 -4.23 -2.57 -16.66
CA LYS A 61 -4.68 -1.20 -16.99
C LYS A 61 -5.58 -0.48 -15.95
N ARG A 62 -5.86 -1.08 -14.80
CA ARG A 62 -6.49 -0.37 -13.68
C ARG A 62 -5.45 0.02 -12.67
N CYS A 63 -5.43 1.29 -12.27
CA CYS A 63 -4.55 1.81 -11.24
C CYS A 63 -5.39 2.24 -10.04
N PHE A 64 -4.82 2.05 -8.86
CA PHE A 64 -5.35 2.49 -7.60
C PHE A 64 -4.27 3.37 -6.98
N ILE A 65 -4.64 4.57 -6.56
CA ILE A 65 -3.72 5.59 -6.08
C ILE A 65 -4.02 5.87 -4.63
N TRP A 66 -2.98 5.85 -3.80
CA TRP A 66 -3.02 6.23 -2.40
C TRP A 66 -2.43 7.61 -2.25
N TYR A 67 -3.20 8.48 -1.60
CA TYR A 67 -2.76 9.75 -1.08
C TYR A 67 -2.92 9.71 0.44
N ASP A 68 -1.88 10.10 1.18
CA ASP A 68 -1.87 10.12 2.64
C ASP A 68 -2.35 8.82 3.31
N GLY A 69 -2.05 7.67 2.68
CA GLY A 69 -2.37 6.35 3.20
C GLY A 69 -3.79 5.82 2.92
N GLU A 70 -4.63 6.54 2.19
CA GLU A 70 -5.96 6.08 1.75
C GLU A 70 -6.04 5.93 0.23
N PRO A 71 -6.64 4.85 -0.30
CA PRO A 71 -6.84 4.68 -1.72
C PRO A 71 -7.99 5.53 -2.27
N ASP A 72 -7.83 6.01 -3.49
CA ASP A 72 -8.83 6.68 -4.32
C ASP A 72 -10.08 5.82 -4.59
N ALA A 73 -9.88 4.52 -4.77
CA ALA A 73 -10.92 3.55 -4.99
C ALA A 73 -10.59 2.23 -4.28
N ALA A 74 -11.62 1.48 -3.86
CA ALA A 74 -11.45 0.20 -3.17
C ALA A 74 -10.71 -0.82 -4.07
N PRO A 75 -9.46 -1.21 -3.73
CA PRO A 75 -8.67 -2.10 -4.57
C PRO A 75 -9.07 -3.56 -4.35
N PRO A 76 -8.99 -4.42 -5.38
CA PRO A 76 -9.22 -5.85 -5.22
C PRO A 76 -8.25 -6.48 -4.21
N MET A 77 -8.77 -7.32 -3.31
CA MET A 77 -7.96 -7.97 -2.26
C MET A 77 -6.79 -8.79 -2.82
N GLN A 78 -6.96 -9.41 -4.01
CA GLN A 78 -5.88 -10.14 -4.67
C GLN A 78 -4.72 -9.23 -5.08
N LEU A 79 -5.02 -8.01 -5.54
CA LEU A 79 -4.01 -7.01 -5.87
C LEU A 79 -3.24 -6.61 -4.62
N LEU A 80 -3.94 -6.29 -3.53
CA LEU A 80 -3.32 -5.93 -2.25
C LEU A 80 -2.37 -7.02 -1.73
N LYS A 81 -2.81 -8.28 -1.76
CA LYS A 81 -1.98 -9.43 -1.34
C LYS A 81 -0.73 -9.56 -2.21
N LYS A 82 -0.87 -9.40 -3.54
CA LYS A 82 0.27 -9.46 -4.45
C LYS A 82 1.24 -8.30 -4.21
N THR A 83 0.74 -7.08 -4.00
CA THR A 83 1.59 -5.93 -3.66
C THR A 83 2.36 -6.19 -2.38
N ILE A 84 1.70 -6.69 -1.32
CA ILE A 84 2.40 -7.06 -0.08
C ILE A 84 3.51 -8.08 -0.36
N ALA A 85 3.24 -9.14 -1.14
CA ALA A 85 4.24 -10.16 -1.43
C ALA A 85 5.48 -9.57 -2.12
N VAL A 86 5.28 -8.77 -3.17
CA VAL A 86 6.37 -8.10 -3.89
C VAL A 86 7.14 -7.19 -2.95
N PHE A 87 6.48 -6.21 -2.33
CA PHE A 87 7.16 -5.20 -1.52
C PHE A 87 7.78 -5.78 -0.23
N LYS A 88 7.29 -6.92 0.28
CA LYS A 88 7.94 -7.62 1.39
C LYS A 88 9.33 -8.14 1.02
N GLU A 89 9.50 -8.69 -0.19
CA GLU A 89 10.84 -9.05 -0.69
C GLU A 89 11.73 -7.81 -0.82
N LEU A 90 11.12 -6.68 -1.23
CA LEU A 90 11.86 -5.43 -1.42
C LEU A 90 12.21 -4.70 -0.12
N SER A 91 11.52 -5.02 0.99
CA SER A 91 11.73 -4.35 2.28
C SER A 91 13.12 -4.56 2.88
N GLY A 92 13.85 -5.59 2.45
CA GLY A 92 15.24 -5.81 2.85
C GLY A 92 16.23 -4.78 2.26
N PHE A 93 15.84 -4.04 1.22
CA PHE A 93 16.70 -3.05 0.57
C PHE A 93 16.13 -1.64 0.51
N SER A 94 14.86 -1.44 0.86
CA SER A 94 14.13 -0.18 0.64
C SER A 94 13.19 0.14 1.80
N ASN A 95 13.29 1.37 2.34
CA ASN A 95 12.42 1.82 3.43
C ASN A 95 11.01 2.08 2.91
N VAL A 96 10.87 2.72 1.74
CA VAL A 96 9.55 2.92 1.12
C VAL A 96 8.83 1.58 0.93
N ALA A 97 9.54 0.50 0.59
CA ALA A 97 8.92 -0.80 0.49
C ALA A 97 8.37 -1.35 1.81
N ALA A 98 9.10 -1.16 2.91
CA ALA A 98 8.63 -1.52 4.24
C ALA A 98 7.38 -0.70 4.64
N VAL A 99 7.34 0.58 4.28
CA VAL A 99 6.21 1.48 4.56
C VAL A 99 4.98 1.05 3.74
N VAL A 100 5.13 0.77 2.44
CA VAL A 100 4.03 0.27 1.58
C VAL A 100 3.39 -0.99 2.19
N VAL A 101 4.18 -1.95 2.66
CA VAL A 101 3.66 -3.16 3.31
C VAL A 101 2.83 -2.82 4.54
N LYS A 102 3.32 -1.91 5.40
CA LYS A 102 2.59 -1.47 6.61
C LYS A 102 1.28 -0.75 6.25
N THR A 103 1.30 0.14 5.26
CA THR A 103 0.12 0.91 4.81
C THR A 103 -0.97 -0.02 4.30
N ILE A 104 -0.62 -0.94 3.39
CA ILE A 104 -1.59 -1.88 2.82
C ILE A 104 -2.11 -2.85 3.88
N ALA A 105 -1.25 -3.40 4.74
CA ALA A 105 -1.68 -4.29 5.81
C ALA A 105 -2.65 -3.59 6.78
N SER A 106 -2.39 -2.32 7.11
CA SER A 106 -3.26 -1.50 7.95
C SER A 106 -4.59 -1.21 7.29
N TYR A 107 -4.60 -0.91 5.98
CA TYR A 107 -5.82 -0.74 5.20
C TYR A 107 -6.67 -2.02 5.17
N ILE A 108 -6.07 -3.18 4.92
CA ILE A 108 -6.77 -4.49 4.93
C ILE A 108 -7.44 -4.73 6.29
N ARG A 109 -6.73 -4.47 7.39
CA ARG A 109 -7.26 -4.65 8.75
C ARG A 109 -8.41 -3.69 9.07
N ARG A 110 -8.34 -2.45 8.61
CA ARG A 110 -9.41 -1.45 8.80
C ARG A 110 -10.65 -1.80 7.97
N SER A 111 -10.46 -2.12 6.70
CA SER A 111 -11.56 -2.51 5.79
C SER A 111 -12.25 -3.81 6.21
N SER A 112 -11.52 -4.77 6.80
CA SER A 112 -12.13 -5.98 7.35
C SER A 112 -13.00 -5.70 8.58
N ARG A 113 -12.60 -4.74 9.44
CA ARG A 113 -13.39 -4.34 10.61
C ARG A 113 -14.70 -3.68 10.20
N LEU A 114 -14.65 -2.76 9.23
CA LEU A 114 -15.86 -2.10 8.70
C LEU A 114 -16.85 -3.10 8.10
N ARG A 115 -16.38 -4.15 7.42
CA ARG A 115 -17.24 -5.23 6.91
C ARG A 115 -17.84 -6.15 7.98
N SER A 116 -17.23 -6.24 9.16
CA SER A 116 -17.78 -7.02 10.27
C SER A 116 -18.78 -6.25 11.14
N SER A 117 -18.99 -4.96 10.86
CA SER A 117 -19.85 -4.07 11.62
C SER A 117 -21.22 -3.82 10.96
N ASP A 118 -21.71 -4.76 10.15
CA ASP A 118 -23.13 -4.84 9.76
C ASP A 118 -23.90 -5.76 10.72
N PRO A 119 -24.49 -5.26 11.82
CA PRO A 119 -25.56 -5.95 12.51
C PRO A 119 -26.89 -5.58 11.85
N ALA A 120 -27.19 -6.13 10.69
CA ALA A 120 -28.56 -6.17 10.21
C ALA A 120 -29.30 -7.34 10.88
N HIS A 121 -30.10 -7.00 11.90
CA HIS A 121 -31.31 -7.71 12.35
C HIS A 121 -31.24 -9.21 12.70
N LEU A 122 -31.10 -9.49 14.00
CA LEU A 122 -31.99 -10.41 14.72
C LEU A 122 -32.52 -9.59 15.91
N GLY A 123 -33.75 -9.09 15.97
CA GLY A 123 -34.97 -9.79 15.57
C GLY A 123 -35.44 -10.77 16.65
N SER A 124 -35.27 -10.47 17.95
CA SER A 124 -36.08 -11.11 19.01
C SER A 124 -36.07 -10.30 20.32
N CYS A 125 -36.82 -9.20 20.39
CA CYS A 125 -37.37 -8.74 21.67
C CYS A 125 -38.59 -9.62 22.01
N GLY A 126 -38.33 -10.85 22.45
CA GLY A 126 -39.31 -11.71 23.11
C GLY A 126 -39.40 -11.36 24.59
N ALA A 127 -39.94 -10.18 24.91
CA ALA A 127 -40.39 -9.88 26.27
C ALA A 127 -41.84 -10.34 26.40
N GLY A 128 -42.07 -11.47 27.07
CA GLY A 128 -43.39 -12.06 27.24
C GLY A 128 -43.43 -13.11 28.34
N PHE A 129 -43.14 -12.71 29.58
CA PHE A 129 -43.43 -13.50 30.78
C PHE A 129 -44.86 -13.21 31.27
N LYS A 130 -45.74 -14.21 31.19
CA LYS A 130 -46.67 -14.71 32.23
C LYS A 130 -47.88 -15.42 31.58
N LYS A 131 -47.97 -16.74 31.79
CA LYS A 131 -49.26 -17.45 31.84
C LYS A 131 -49.71 -17.49 33.30
N ILE A 132 -51.02 -17.31 33.46
CA ILE A 132 -51.83 -17.54 34.67
C ILE A 132 -51.81 -19.03 35.00
#